data_AF-A0A2D6MIH9-F1
#
_entry.id   AF-A0A2D6MIH9-F1
#
_cell.length_a   1.000
_cell.length_b   1.000
_cell.length_c   1.000
_cell.angle_alpha   90.00
_cell.angle_beta   90.00
_cell.angle_gamma   90.00
#
_symmetry.space_group_name_H-M   'P 1'
#
loop_
_entity.id
_entity.type
_entity.pdbx_description
1 polymer ?
#
loop_
_entity_poly.entity_id
_entity_poly.type
_entity_poly.pdbx_seq_one_letter_code
_entity_poly.pdbx_strand_id
1 'polypeptide(L)'
;LLLDELNRSLPGVQQSFFQLILDRQLGNDKNGVPYTLHPETRIIAAVNVGAEYTVEEMDPALLRRFWVSDLEPTVDDFLAWAEGKLDPVTCDFIRQHPEHLRVDPSTVDPGTVCPNPASWHRLDISLQHAGLLEAPGTAGFYSVCQGFVGVEAAIAFKDFVENYELVMSAEDVLDNYPKIKGKVAKLTADRVNALVGKVINHCKDNDWTASQAKNVADLARDVNDEIMVDLWNKVSGTQRLPNIQKLHKLLGQEVVKAVQGSRQLKS
;
A
#
# COMPACT_ATOMS: atom_id res chain seq x y z
N LEU A 1 12.11 27.10 -11.06
CA LEU A 1 12.83 26.35 -12.11
C LEU A 1 13.27 25.04 -11.49
N LEU A 2 12.83 23.91 -12.05
CA LEU A 2 13.27 22.57 -11.67
C LEU A 2 14.22 22.05 -12.74
N LEU A 3 15.42 21.65 -12.33
CA LEU A 3 16.41 20.98 -13.16
C LEU A 3 16.41 19.51 -12.76
N ASP A 4 15.71 18.68 -13.53
CA ASP A 4 15.59 17.25 -13.25
C ASP A 4 16.77 16.47 -13.85
N GLU A 5 17.17 15.39 -13.19
CA GLU A 5 18.31 14.55 -13.54
C GLU A 5 19.60 15.32 -13.85
N LEU A 6 19.91 16.36 -13.07
CA LEU A 6 20.97 17.33 -13.38
C LEU A 6 22.34 16.67 -13.61
N ASN A 7 22.65 15.62 -12.86
CA ASN A 7 23.89 14.85 -12.94
C ASN A 7 23.93 13.81 -14.06
N ARG A 8 22.90 13.72 -14.91
CA ARG A 8 22.92 12.94 -16.17
C ARG A 8 23.25 13.80 -17.39
N SER A 9 23.40 15.11 -17.20
CA SER A 9 23.71 16.04 -18.29
C SER A 9 25.17 15.94 -18.74
N LEU A 10 25.42 16.22 -20.02
CA LEU A 10 26.77 16.27 -20.57
C LEU A 10 27.64 17.32 -19.84
N PRO A 11 28.96 17.11 -19.68
CA PRO A 11 29.83 18.03 -18.94
C PRO A 11 29.75 19.50 -19.40
N GLY A 12 29.60 19.76 -20.70
CA GLY A 12 29.44 21.12 -21.23
C GLY A 12 28.13 21.80 -20.81
N VAL A 13 27.06 21.02 -20.62
CA VAL A 13 25.77 21.50 -20.09
C VAL A 13 25.91 21.78 -18.60
N GLN A 14 26.64 20.93 -17.86
CA GLN A 14 26.90 21.15 -16.44
C GLN A 14 27.60 22.49 -16.17
N GLN A 15 28.52 22.90 -17.05
CA GLN A 15 29.17 24.22 -16.95
C GLN A 15 28.18 25.38 -17.10
N SER A 16 27.15 25.22 -17.94
CA SER A 16 26.10 26.23 -18.12
C SER A 16 25.25 26.40 -16.85
N PHE A 17 25.14 25.37 -16.01
CA PHE A 17 24.44 25.48 -14.73
C PHE A 17 25.16 26.39 -13.74
N PHE A 18 26.49 26.50 -13.77
CA PHE A 18 27.19 27.45 -12.90
C PHE A 18 26.74 28.88 -13.13
N GLN A 19 26.63 29.30 -14.39
CA GLN A 19 26.14 30.63 -14.76
C GLN A 19 24.67 30.83 -14.34
N LEU A 20 23.85 29.80 -14.53
CA LEU A 20 22.42 29.85 -14.17
C LEU A 20 22.21 29.96 -12.64
N ILE A 21 23.02 29.26 -11.85
CA ILE A 21 22.87 29.20 -10.40
C ILE A 21 23.52 30.41 -9.72
N LEU A 22 24.70 30.83 -10.17
CA LEU A 22 25.45 31.95 -9.58
C LEU A 22 24.96 33.30 -10.11
N ASP A 23 25.01 33.47 -11.43
CA ASP A 23 24.78 34.77 -12.07
C ASP A 23 23.30 34.98 -12.38
N ARG A 24 22.47 33.94 -12.17
CA ARG A 24 21.05 33.92 -12.52
C ARG A 24 20.84 34.21 -14.01
N GLN A 25 21.78 33.78 -14.85
CA GLN A 25 21.78 34.07 -16.29
C GLN A 25 21.86 32.81 -17.13
N LEU A 26 21.24 32.82 -18.32
CA LEU A 26 21.29 31.72 -19.27
C LEU A 26 21.31 32.21 -20.71
N GLY A 27 22.47 32.05 -21.37
CA GLY A 27 22.64 32.48 -22.76
C GLY A 27 22.45 33.99 -22.95
N ASN A 28 22.48 34.44 -24.20
CA ASN A 28 22.43 35.85 -24.57
C ASN A 28 21.36 36.11 -25.64
N ASP A 29 20.82 37.33 -25.65
CA ASP A 29 19.99 37.82 -26.75
C ASP A 29 20.84 38.12 -28.01
N LYS A 30 20.18 38.57 -29.08
CA LYS A 30 20.83 38.91 -30.36
C LYS A 30 21.87 40.03 -30.26
N ASN A 31 21.87 40.81 -29.18
CA ASN A 31 22.79 41.91 -28.93
C ASN A 31 23.88 41.53 -27.92
N GLY A 32 23.91 40.29 -27.44
CA GLY A 32 24.86 39.82 -26.44
C GLY A 32 24.46 40.12 -24.99
N VAL A 33 23.22 40.54 -24.73
CA VAL A 33 22.73 40.80 -23.36
C VAL A 33 22.26 39.48 -22.73
N PRO A 34 22.76 39.10 -21.55
CA PRO A 34 22.39 37.83 -20.94
C PRO A 34 20.93 37.80 -20.47
N TYR A 35 20.23 36.70 -20.74
CA TYR A 35 18.89 36.52 -20.18
C TYR A 35 18.99 36.25 -18.69
N THR A 36 18.41 37.13 -17.88
CA THR A 36 18.46 37.05 -16.42
C THR A 36 17.15 36.49 -15.86
N LEU A 37 17.23 35.52 -14.96
CA LEU A 37 16.09 35.00 -14.23
C LEU A 37 15.46 36.09 -13.37
N HIS A 38 14.14 36.12 -13.33
CA HIS A 38 13.41 36.98 -12.40
C HIS A 38 13.93 36.79 -10.95
N PRO A 39 14.07 37.86 -10.14
CA PRO A 39 14.64 37.76 -8.78
C PRO A 39 13.95 36.75 -7.87
N GLU A 40 12.65 36.52 -8.07
CA GLU A 40 11.87 35.59 -7.26
C GLU A 40 12.03 34.12 -7.67
N THR A 41 12.64 33.82 -8.82
CA THR A 41 12.83 32.44 -9.27
C THR A 41 13.67 31.64 -8.28
N ARG A 42 13.10 30.56 -7.76
CA ARG A 42 13.83 29.52 -7.02
C ARG A 42 14.33 28.45 -7.99
N ILE A 43 15.57 28.03 -7.80
CA ILE A 43 16.20 26.95 -8.57
C ILE A 43 16.22 25.73 -7.66
N ILE A 44 15.61 24.65 -8.14
CA ILE A 44 15.60 23.34 -7.48
C ILE A 44 16.25 22.39 -8.47
N ALA A 45 17.17 21.55 -8.00
CA ALA A 45 17.80 20.52 -8.80
C ALA A 45 17.47 19.15 -8.18
N ALA A 46 17.07 18.20 -9.01
CA ALA A 46 16.93 16.81 -8.64
C ALA A 46 18.07 16.03 -9.31
N VAL A 47 18.66 15.10 -8.55
CA VAL A 47 19.75 14.24 -9.00
C VAL A 47 19.40 12.80 -8.62
N ASN A 48 19.75 11.87 -9.49
CA ASN A 48 19.68 10.46 -9.16
C ASN A 48 20.96 10.10 -8.40
N VAL A 49 20.82 9.34 -7.30
CA VAL A 49 21.94 8.85 -6.50
C VAL A 49 21.93 7.33 -6.57
N GLY A 50 23.09 6.70 -6.75
CA GLY A 50 23.23 5.25 -6.79
C GLY A 50 23.64 4.68 -8.15
N ALA A 51 23.95 3.38 -8.16
CA ALA A 51 24.46 2.64 -9.31
C ALA A 51 23.36 2.17 -10.29
N GLU A 52 22.08 2.40 -9.97
CA GLU A 52 20.94 1.96 -10.78
C GLU A 52 20.89 2.63 -12.17
N TYR A 53 21.57 3.77 -12.33
CA TYR A 53 21.70 4.48 -13.61
C TYR A 53 23.17 4.81 -13.88
N THR A 54 23.53 5.08 -15.14
CA THR A 54 24.81 5.73 -15.46
C THR A 54 24.74 7.16 -14.95
N VAL A 55 25.15 7.33 -13.69
CA VAL A 55 25.12 8.60 -12.97
C VAL A 55 26.54 9.15 -12.96
N GLU A 56 26.72 10.37 -13.47
CA GLU A 56 27.97 11.10 -13.24
C GLU A 56 27.93 11.69 -11.83
N GLU A 57 29.06 11.70 -11.13
CA GLU A 57 29.16 12.43 -9.88
C GLU A 57 28.94 13.93 -10.14
N MET A 58 28.13 14.56 -9.29
CA MET A 58 27.94 16.00 -9.40
C MET A 58 29.21 16.72 -8.98
N ASP A 59 29.65 17.70 -9.79
CA ASP A 59 30.82 18.53 -9.47
C ASP A 59 30.68 19.09 -8.03
N PRO A 60 31.65 18.85 -7.12
CA PRO A 60 31.57 19.29 -5.73
C PRO A 60 31.40 20.81 -5.57
N ALA A 61 31.93 21.58 -6.52
CA ALA A 61 31.75 23.01 -6.56
C ALA A 61 30.28 23.34 -6.90
N LEU A 62 29.65 22.63 -7.82
CA LEU A 62 28.22 22.81 -8.11
C LEU A 62 27.36 22.44 -6.89
N LEU A 63 27.67 21.32 -6.24
CA LEU A 63 26.97 20.83 -5.05
C LEU A 63 26.97 21.84 -3.90
N ARG A 64 28.11 22.44 -3.55
CA ARG A 64 28.21 23.43 -2.45
C ARG A 64 27.42 24.74 -2.68
N ARG A 65 26.85 24.94 -3.87
CA ARG A 65 26.02 26.11 -4.21
C ARG A 65 24.52 25.86 -3.96
N PHE A 66 24.16 24.63 -3.63
CA PHE A 66 22.81 24.26 -3.20
C PHE A 66 22.77 24.04 -1.69
N TRP A 67 21.58 24.27 -1.11
CA TRP A 67 21.21 23.58 0.13
C TRP A 67 20.71 22.19 -0.27
N VAL A 68 21.35 21.16 0.25
CA VAL A 68 21.16 19.76 -0.18
C VAL A 68 20.37 19.02 0.89
N SER A 69 19.40 18.24 0.45
CA SER A 69 18.63 17.32 1.29
C SER A 69 18.43 16.02 0.53
N ASP A 70 18.57 14.90 1.23
CA ASP A 70 18.19 13.60 0.70
C ASP A 70 16.68 13.40 0.86
N LEU A 71 16.06 12.75 -0.11
CA LEU A 71 14.64 12.39 -0.10
C LEU A 71 14.54 10.87 -0.16
N GLU A 72 14.01 10.28 0.91
CA GLU A 72 13.77 8.84 1.00
C GLU A 72 12.26 8.61 1.15
N PRO A 73 11.52 8.42 0.05
CA PRO A 73 10.08 8.20 0.10
C PRO A 73 9.78 6.84 0.74
N THR A 74 8.83 6.83 1.67
CA THR A 74 8.37 5.62 2.33
C THR A 74 7.15 5.00 1.64
N VAL A 75 6.80 3.78 2.03
CA VAL A 75 5.53 3.14 1.61
C VAL A 75 4.34 3.97 2.07
N ASP A 76 4.38 4.51 3.28
CA ASP A 76 3.31 5.34 3.84
C ASP A 76 3.12 6.64 3.04
N ASP A 77 4.21 7.27 2.58
CA ASP A 77 4.14 8.46 1.71
C ASP A 77 3.44 8.14 0.38
N PHE A 78 3.77 6.98 -0.21
CA PHE A 78 3.12 6.52 -1.43
C PHE A 78 1.64 6.24 -1.20
N LEU A 79 1.28 5.52 -0.13
CA LEU A 79 -0.09 5.19 0.20
C LEU A 79 -0.94 6.45 0.48
N ALA A 80 -0.39 7.42 1.20
CA ALA A 80 -1.03 8.71 1.45
C ALA A 80 -1.23 9.50 0.14
N TRP A 81 -0.28 9.46 -0.79
CA TRP A 81 -0.45 10.07 -2.11
C TRP A 81 -1.47 9.33 -2.99
N ALA A 82 -1.50 8.00 -2.92
CA ALA A 82 -2.34 7.13 -3.73
C ALA A 82 -3.82 7.14 -3.31
N GLU A 83 -4.11 7.52 -2.07
CA GLU A 83 -5.46 7.62 -1.53
C GLU A 83 -6.34 8.51 -2.41
N GLY A 84 -7.45 7.95 -2.91
CA GLY A 84 -8.39 8.62 -3.81
C GLY A 84 -7.88 8.84 -5.24
N LYS A 85 -6.67 8.36 -5.58
CA LYS A 85 -6.09 8.42 -6.94
C LYS A 85 -5.96 7.07 -7.61
N LEU A 86 -5.62 6.03 -6.85
CA LEU A 86 -5.48 4.65 -7.33
C LEU A 86 -6.63 3.78 -6.83
N ASP A 87 -6.81 2.61 -7.44
CA ASP A 87 -7.80 1.65 -6.98
C ASP A 87 -7.47 1.17 -5.55
N PRO A 88 -8.48 1.02 -4.66
CA PRO A 88 -8.27 0.51 -3.30
C PRO A 88 -7.55 -0.84 -3.26
N VAL A 89 -7.79 -1.73 -4.23
CA VAL A 89 -7.14 -3.04 -4.33
C VAL A 89 -5.62 -2.88 -4.43
N THR A 90 -5.16 -1.97 -5.28
CA THR A 90 -3.73 -1.69 -5.47
C THR A 90 -3.12 -1.12 -4.19
N CYS A 91 -3.82 -0.19 -3.54
CA CYS A 91 -3.37 0.39 -2.27
C CYS A 91 -3.29 -0.67 -1.16
N ASP A 92 -4.29 -1.54 -1.06
CA ASP A 92 -4.35 -2.62 -0.07
C ASP A 92 -3.28 -3.68 -0.30
N PHE A 93 -2.99 -3.99 -1.57
CA PHE A 93 -1.89 -4.88 -1.93
C PHE A 93 -0.55 -4.30 -1.45
N ILE A 94 -0.24 -3.06 -1.81
CA ILE A 94 1.02 -2.41 -1.40
C ILE A 94 1.12 -2.29 0.12
N ARG A 95 0.01 -2.05 0.82
CA ARG A 95 0.00 -2.00 2.29
C ARG A 95 0.32 -3.36 2.91
N GLN A 96 -0.12 -4.46 2.30
CA GLN A 96 0.12 -5.83 2.79
C GLN A 96 1.45 -6.41 2.32
N HIS A 97 1.94 -5.93 1.18
CA HIS A 97 3.16 -6.39 0.51
C HIS A 97 4.08 -5.20 0.16
N PRO A 98 4.56 -4.45 1.17
CA PRO A 98 5.42 -3.27 0.96
C PRO A 98 6.70 -3.60 0.18
N GLU A 99 7.20 -4.83 0.27
CA GLU A 99 8.35 -5.34 -0.49
C GLU A 99 8.17 -5.25 -2.01
N HIS A 100 6.92 -5.21 -2.49
CA HIS A 100 6.63 -5.10 -3.93
C HIS A 100 6.47 -3.66 -4.41
N LEU A 101 6.52 -2.64 -3.55
CA LEU A 101 6.40 -1.25 -4.00
C LEU A 101 7.62 -0.82 -4.83
N ARG A 102 8.82 -1.15 -4.35
CA ARG A 102 10.09 -0.79 -4.98
C ARG A 102 11.09 -1.92 -4.80
N VAL A 103 11.62 -2.43 -5.91
CA VAL A 103 12.76 -3.35 -5.94
C VAL A 103 13.95 -2.64 -6.57
N ASP A 104 15.11 -2.75 -5.94
CA ASP A 104 16.37 -2.21 -6.43
C ASP A 104 16.79 -2.98 -7.71
N PRO A 105 16.84 -2.33 -8.89
CA PRO A 105 17.23 -2.96 -10.15
C PRO A 105 18.66 -3.52 -10.15
N SER A 106 19.55 -3.08 -9.25
CA SER A 106 20.90 -3.62 -9.11
C SER A 106 20.94 -5.01 -8.45
N THR A 107 19.84 -5.41 -7.80
CA THR A 107 19.68 -6.71 -7.13
C THR A 107 19.13 -7.80 -8.05
N VAL A 108 18.77 -7.47 -9.29
CA VAL A 108 18.18 -8.40 -10.26
C VAL A 108 18.99 -8.46 -11.56
N ASP A 109 18.67 -9.42 -12.42
CA ASP A 109 19.33 -9.57 -13.71
C ASP A 109 19.08 -8.34 -14.62
N PRO A 110 20.10 -7.85 -15.35
CA PRO A 110 19.96 -6.72 -16.26
C PRO A 110 18.84 -6.92 -17.28
N GLY A 111 17.98 -5.90 -17.44
CA GLY A 111 16.81 -5.94 -18.33
C GLY A 111 15.54 -6.49 -17.67
N THR A 112 15.60 -6.91 -16.40
CA THR A 112 14.41 -7.29 -15.63
C THR A 112 13.54 -6.06 -15.34
N VAL A 113 12.24 -6.19 -15.60
CA VAL A 113 11.25 -5.17 -15.21
C VAL A 113 11.08 -5.23 -13.70
N CYS A 114 11.36 -4.13 -13.02
CA CYS A 114 11.22 -4.00 -11.56
C CYS A 114 10.07 -3.07 -11.19
N PRO A 115 9.31 -3.38 -10.14
CA PRO A 115 8.30 -2.46 -9.63
C PRO A 115 8.93 -1.21 -9.01
N ASN A 116 8.26 -0.08 -9.18
CA ASN A 116 8.51 1.17 -8.48
C ASN A 116 7.19 1.96 -8.38
N PRO A 117 7.10 3.04 -7.58
CA PRO A 117 5.87 3.82 -7.44
C PRO A 117 5.26 4.29 -8.76
N ALA A 118 6.08 4.67 -9.74
CA ALA A 118 5.60 5.13 -11.04
C ALA A 118 5.06 3.98 -11.90
N SER A 119 5.63 2.77 -11.80
CA SER A 119 5.13 1.61 -12.53
C SER A 119 3.81 1.10 -11.95
N TRP A 120 3.64 1.12 -10.62
CA TRP A 120 2.36 0.83 -9.96
C TRP A 120 1.26 1.82 -10.36
N HIS A 121 1.55 3.11 -10.38
CA HIS A 121 0.60 4.12 -10.86
C HIS A 121 0.16 3.87 -12.31
N ARG A 122 1.11 3.54 -13.20
CA ARG A 122 0.79 3.24 -14.60
C ARG A 122 0.02 1.92 -14.77
N LEU A 123 0.37 0.90 -13.99
CA LEU A 123 -0.34 -0.37 -13.96
C LEU A 123 -1.81 -0.16 -13.58
N ASP A 124 -2.04 0.53 -12.47
CA ASP A 124 -3.38 0.79 -11.93
C ASP A 124 -4.27 1.52 -12.95
N ILE A 125 -3.78 2.63 -13.52
CA ILE A 125 -4.47 3.36 -14.61
C ILE A 125 -4.78 2.44 -15.79
N SER A 126 -3.81 1.61 -16.19
CA SER A 126 -3.96 0.74 -17.37
C SER A 126 -5.01 -0.35 -17.12
N LEU A 127 -5.02 -0.95 -15.94
CA LEU A 127 -5.99 -1.97 -15.57
C LEU A 127 -7.40 -1.40 -15.44
N GLN A 128 -7.54 -0.21 -14.83
CA GLN A 128 -8.82 0.51 -14.75
C GLN A 128 -9.34 0.85 -16.15
N HIS A 129 -8.50 1.43 -17.01
CA HIS A 129 -8.89 1.79 -18.37
C HIS A 129 -9.32 0.57 -19.21
N ALA A 130 -8.64 -0.55 -19.03
CA ALA A 130 -8.96 -1.81 -19.71
C ALA A 130 -10.12 -2.59 -19.08
N GLY A 131 -10.66 -2.16 -17.93
CA GLY A 131 -11.70 -2.88 -17.19
C GLY A 131 -11.22 -4.24 -16.64
N LEU A 132 -9.92 -4.40 -16.42
CA LEU A 132 -9.32 -5.69 -16.05
C LEU A 132 -9.32 -5.94 -14.54
N LEU A 133 -9.49 -4.91 -13.70
CA LEU A 133 -9.61 -5.09 -12.24
C LEU A 133 -10.87 -5.88 -11.86
N GLU A 134 -11.92 -5.82 -12.67
CA GLU A 134 -13.15 -6.60 -12.48
C GLU A 134 -13.03 -8.05 -12.99
N ALA A 135 -11.95 -8.36 -13.71
CA ALA A 135 -11.72 -9.67 -14.33
C ALA A 135 -10.25 -10.15 -14.14
N PRO A 136 -9.78 -10.30 -12.89
CA PRO A 136 -8.37 -10.57 -12.57
C PRO A 136 -7.88 -11.94 -13.07
N GLY A 137 -8.80 -12.90 -13.27
CA GLY A 137 -8.48 -14.24 -13.77
C GLY A 137 -8.18 -14.33 -15.27
N THR A 138 -8.20 -13.22 -16.00
CA THR A 138 -7.91 -13.21 -17.44
C THR A 138 -6.40 -13.23 -17.72
N ALA A 139 -5.99 -13.88 -18.81
CA ALA A 139 -4.60 -13.84 -19.27
C ALA A 139 -4.11 -12.40 -19.56
N GLY A 140 -5.04 -11.51 -19.93
CA GLY A 140 -4.78 -10.08 -20.14
C GLY A 140 -4.36 -9.36 -18.86
N PHE A 141 -5.02 -9.62 -17.74
CA PHE A 141 -4.66 -9.03 -16.44
C PHE A 141 -3.20 -9.31 -16.09
N TYR A 142 -2.81 -10.59 -16.12
CA TYR A 142 -1.45 -11.00 -15.80
C TYR A 142 -0.40 -10.39 -16.73
N SER A 143 -0.68 -10.37 -18.04
CA SER A 143 0.25 -9.85 -19.04
C SER A 143 0.49 -8.34 -18.88
N VAL A 144 -0.55 -7.58 -18.54
CA VAL A 144 -0.42 -6.14 -18.25
C VAL A 144 0.37 -5.93 -16.95
N CYS A 145 0.07 -6.69 -15.89
CA CYS A 145 0.83 -6.63 -14.64
C CYS A 145 2.32 -6.91 -14.88
N GLN A 146 2.65 -8.02 -15.54
CA GLN A 146 4.02 -8.42 -15.81
C GLN A 146 4.80 -7.33 -16.58
N GLY A 147 4.16 -6.65 -17.53
CA GLY A 147 4.78 -5.59 -18.31
C GLY A 147 5.14 -4.33 -17.53
N PHE A 148 4.45 -4.04 -16.43
CA PHE A 148 4.70 -2.85 -15.60
C PHE A 148 5.53 -3.16 -14.35
N VAL A 149 5.21 -4.24 -13.64
CA VAL A 149 5.78 -4.52 -12.31
C VAL A 149 6.69 -5.75 -12.29
N GLY A 150 6.89 -6.42 -13.42
CA GLY A 150 7.71 -7.63 -13.49
C GLY A 150 6.96 -8.89 -13.05
N VAL A 151 7.62 -10.04 -13.19
CA VAL A 151 7.00 -11.36 -13.01
C VAL A 151 6.57 -11.59 -11.56
N GLU A 152 7.47 -11.37 -10.61
CA GLU A 152 7.24 -11.70 -9.19
C GLU A 152 6.08 -10.90 -8.60
N ALA A 153 6.13 -9.56 -8.75
CA ALA A 153 5.06 -8.69 -8.29
C ALA A 153 3.73 -8.94 -9.03
N ALA A 154 3.77 -9.29 -10.32
CA ALA A 154 2.56 -9.61 -11.08
C ALA A 154 1.87 -10.90 -10.60
N ILE A 155 2.64 -11.93 -10.25
CA ILE A 155 2.10 -13.17 -9.65
C ILE A 155 1.45 -12.85 -8.32
N ALA A 156 2.19 -12.19 -7.41
CA ALA A 156 1.68 -11.83 -6.10
C ALA A 156 0.42 -10.95 -6.18
N PHE A 157 0.42 -9.95 -7.07
CA PHE A 157 -0.72 -9.07 -7.25
C PHE A 157 -1.92 -9.79 -7.85
N LYS A 158 -1.74 -10.62 -8.88
CA LYS A 158 -2.83 -11.43 -9.45
C LYS A 158 -3.46 -12.33 -8.38
N ASP A 159 -2.64 -13.05 -7.63
CA ASP A 159 -3.12 -13.92 -6.56
C ASP A 159 -3.86 -13.11 -5.50
N PHE A 160 -3.37 -11.91 -5.17
CA PHE A 160 -4.05 -10.99 -4.26
C PHE A 160 -5.41 -10.54 -4.80
N VAL A 161 -5.49 -10.09 -6.06
CA VAL A 161 -6.74 -9.59 -6.66
C VAL A 161 -7.77 -10.71 -6.84
N GLU A 162 -7.37 -11.91 -7.29
CA GLU A 162 -8.27 -13.08 -7.38
C GLU A 162 -8.87 -13.46 -6.02
N ASN A 163 -8.13 -13.18 -4.96
CA ASN A 163 -8.56 -13.41 -3.59
C ASN A 163 -9.11 -12.15 -2.90
N TYR A 164 -9.15 -11.02 -3.58
CA TYR A 164 -9.51 -9.73 -2.97
C TYR A 164 -10.97 -9.69 -2.55
N GLU A 165 -11.86 -10.34 -3.29
CA GLU A 165 -13.26 -10.51 -2.89
C GLU A 165 -13.46 -11.29 -1.58
N LEU A 166 -12.41 -11.96 -1.09
CA LEU A 166 -12.38 -12.64 0.21
C LEU A 166 -11.86 -11.72 1.33
N VAL A 167 -11.31 -10.55 0.98
CA VAL A 167 -10.89 -9.50 1.92
C VAL A 167 -12.15 -8.76 2.41
N MET A 168 -12.81 -9.35 3.40
CA MET A 168 -13.92 -8.72 4.09
C MET A 168 -13.41 -7.68 5.09
N SER A 169 -14.13 -6.57 5.22
CA SER A 169 -13.93 -5.54 6.24
C SER A 169 -14.60 -5.90 7.56
N ALA A 170 -14.35 -5.13 8.62
CA ALA A 170 -15.08 -5.30 9.87
C ALA A 170 -16.56 -4.92 9.70
N GLU A 171 -16.83 -3.90 8.89
CA GLU A 171 -18.14 -3.36 8.56
C GLU A 171 -18.96 -4.36 7.75
N ASP A 172 -18.34 -5.12 6.85
CA ASP A 172 -19.00 -6.21 6.12
C ASP A 172 -19.55 -7.26 7.10
N VAL A 173 -18.81 -7.56 8.17
CA VAL A 173 -19.29 -8.42 9.25
C VAL A 173 -20.35 -7.71 10.08
N LEU A 174 -20.07 -6.50 10.57
CA LEU A 174 -20.95 -5.80 11.50
C LEU A 174 -22.32 -5.50 10.88
N ASP A 175 -22.39 -5.11 9.62
CA ASP A 175 -23.61 -4.61 9.00
C ASP A 175 -24.21 -5.57 7.96
N ASN A 176 -23.41 -6.46 7.35
CA ASN A 176 -23.83 -7.29 6.22
C ASN A 176 -23.56 -8.80 6.39
N TYR A 177 -23.32 -9.29 7.61
CA TYR A 177 -22.97 -10.71 7.85
C TYR A 177 -23.84 -11.74 7.13
N PRO A 178 -25.19 -11.64 7.13
CA PRO A 178 -26.03 -12.62 6.44
C PRO A 178 -25.75 -12.76 4.94
N LYS A 179 -25.27 -11.69 4.29
CA LYS A 179 -24.91 -11.70 2.86
C LYS A 179 -23.52 -12.30 2.62
N ILE A 180 -22.59 -12.10 3.56
CA ILE A 180 -21.19 -12.55 3.41
C ILE A 180 -20.90 -13.91 4.07
N LYS A 181 -21.82 -14.46 4.88
CA LYS A 181 -21.67 -15.76 5.55
C LYS A 181 -21.20 -16.88 4.61
N GLY A 182 -21.75 -16.94 3.40
CA GLY A 182 -21.35 -17.92 2.38
C GLY A 182 -19.93 -17.72 1.84
N LYS A 183 -19.40 -16.49 1.86
CA LYS A 183 -18.00 -16.17 1.54
C LYS A 183 -17.09 -16.52 2.71
N VAL A 184 -17.50 -16.21 3.94
CA VAL A 184 -16.76 -16.55 5.17
C VAL A 184 -16.54 -18.06 5.30
N ALA A 185 -17.54 -18.88 4.98
CA ALA A 185 -17.43 -20.34 5.03
C ALA A 185 -16.39 -20.94 4.06
N LYS A 186 -15.96 -20.18 3.03
CA LYS A 186 -14.96 -20.60 2.05
C LYS A 186 -13.54 -20.14 2.40
N LEU A 187 -13.39 -19.36 3.48
CA LEU A 187 -12.08 -18.86 3.90
C LEU A 187 -11.23 -19.97 4.52
N THR A 188 -9.90 -19.85 4.37
CA THR A 188 -8.94 -20.61 5.17
C THR A 188 -8.95 -20.11 6.61
N ALA A 189 -8.50 -20.95 7.55
CA ALA A 189 -8.44 -20.60 8.97
C ALA A 189 -7.66 -19.29 9.22
N ASP A 190 -6.55 -19.08 8.51
CA ASP A 190 -5.74 -17.85 8.61
C ASP A 190 -6.52 -16.61 8.19
N ARG A 191 -7.33 -16.70 7.12
CA ARG A 191 -8.15 -15.57 6.66
C ARG A 191 -9.32 -15.28 7.58
N VAL A 192 -9.92 -16.32 8.17
CA VAL A 192 -10.93 -16.14 9.22
C VAL A 192 -10.32 -15.42 10.42
N ASN A 193 -9.11 -15.82 10.86
CA ASN A 193 -8.39 -15.15 11.94
C ASN A 193 -8.07 -13.69 11.62
N ALA A 194 -7.65 -13.39 10.39
CA ALA A 194 -7.42 -12.01 9.95
C ALA A 194 -8.72 -11.17 10.00
N LEU A 195 -9.84 -11.72 9.52
CA LEU A 195 -11.15 -11.07 9.57
C LEU A 195 -11.61 -10.79 11.02
N VAL A 196 -11.45 -11.78 11.89
CA VAL A 196 -11.70 -11.65 13.34
C VAL A 196 -10.83 -10.56 13.95
N GLY A 197 -9.55 -10.48 13.56
CA GLY A 197 -8.63 -9.41 13.95
C GLY A 197 -9.13 -8.02 13.57
N LYS A 198 -9.68 -7.84 12.36
CA LYS A 198 -10.30 -6.57 11.93
C LYS A 198 -11.50 -6.20 12.80
N VAL A 199 -12.39 -7.15 13.09
CA VAL A 199 -13.56 -6.94 13.97
C VAL A 199 -13.13 -6.54 15.39
N ILE A 200 -12.09 -7.19 15.94
CA ILE A 200 -11.53 -6.85 17.25
C ILE A 200 -10.93 -5.44 17.25
N ASN A 201 -10.18 -5.08 16.21
CA ASN A 201 -9.63 -3.73 16.10
C ASN A 201 -10.74 -2.68 16.01
N HIS A 202 -11.77 -2.91 15.20
CA HIS A 202 -12.94 -2.03 15.14
C HIS A 202 -13.62 -1.89 16.52
N CYS A 203 -13.67 -2.95 17.32
CA CYS A 203 -14.23 -2.90 18.68
C CYS A 203 -13.50 -1.92 19.60
N LYS A 204 -12.19 -1.71 19.43
CA LYS A 204 -11.39 -0.82 20.29
C LYS A 204 -11.87 0.63 20.23
N ASP A 205 -12.29 1.06 19.04
CA ASP A 205 -12.59 2.46 18.76
C ASP A 205 -14.10 2.76 18.70
N ASN A 206 -14.96 1.72 18.58
CA ASN A 206 -16.38 1.90 18.27
C ASN A 206 -17.32 1.10 19.19
N ASP A 207 -18.49 1.67 19.48
CA ASP A 207 -19.58 0.97 20.15
C ASP A 207 -20.56 0.36 19.13
N TRP A 208 -20.91 -0.90 19.32
CA TRP A 208 -21.77 -1.64 18.39
C TRP A 208 -23.25 -1.53 18.73
N THR A 209 -24.11 -1.54 17.72
CA THR A 209 -25.55 -1.72 17.92
C THR A 209 -25.89 -3.15 18.33
N ALA A 210 -27.12 -3.40 18.79
CA ALA A 210 -27.58 -4.76 19.09
C ALA A 210 -27.57 -5.67 17.84
N SER A 211 -27.85 -5.11 16.65
CA SER A 211 -27.79 -5.85 15.38
C SER A 211 -26.36 -6.21 15.01
N GLN A 212 -25.42 -5.28 15.16
CA GLN A 212 -24.01 -5.53 14.90
C GLN A 212 -23.42 -6.58 15.84
N ALA A 213 -23.73 -6.50 17.14
CA ALA A 213 -23.32 -7.52 18.10
C ALA A 213 -23.90 -8.91 17.78
N LYS A 214 -25.12 -8.97 17.23
CA LYS A 214 -25.72 -10.22 16.73
C LYS A 214 -24.96 -10.76 15.53
N ASN A 215 -24.61 -9.93 14.56
CA ASN A 215 -23.83 -10.35 13.40
C ASN A 215 -22.43 -10.88 13.78
N VAL A 216 -21.76 -10.24 14.74
CA VAL A 216 -20.48 -10.75 15.30
C VAL A 216 -20.69 -12.07 16.02
N ALA A 217 -21.81 -12.24 16.73
CA ALA A 217 -22.12 -13.50 17.38
C ALA A 217 -22.40 -14.64 16.39
N ASP A 218 -23.09 -14.33 15.29
CA ASP A 218 -23.35 -15.28 14.21
C ASP A 218 -22.04 -15.66 13.49
N LEU A 219 -21.13 -14.71 13.26
CA LEU A 219 -19.76 -15.00 12.79
C LEU A 219 -19.07 -16.00 13.72
N ALA A 220 -19.10 -15.76 15.03
CA ALA A 220 -18.39 -16.62 15.97
C ALA A 220 -18.95 -18.06 16.01
N ARG A 221 -20.24 -18.25 15.73
CA ARG A 221 -20.87 -19.58 15.63
C ARG A 221 -20.53 -20.31 14.34
N ASP A 222 -20.29 -19.57 13.28
CA ASP A 222 -20.02 -20.12 11.95
C ASP A 222 -18.53 -20.44 11.72
N VAL A 223 -17.66 -20.00 12.65
CA VAL A 223 -16.24 -20.37 12.70
C VAL A 223 -16.02 -21.49 13.72
N ASN A 224 -14.80 -22.02 13.81
CA ASN A 224 -14.50 -23.09 14.76
C ASN A 224 -14.44 -22.59 16.23
N ASP A 225 -14.59 -23.53 17.17
CA ASP A 225 -14.63 -23.24 18.61
C ASP A 225 -13.40 -22.48 19.14
N GLU A 226 -12.21 -22.75 18.58
CA GLU A 226 -10.97 -22.09 18.99
C GLU A 226 -10.98 -20.61 18.62
N ILE A 227 -11.37 -20.29 17.39
CA ILE A 227 -11.50 -18.91 16.90
C ILE A 227 -12.63 -18.18 17.63
N MET A 228 -13.75 -18.86 17.92
CA MET A 228 -14.84 -18.30 18.72
C MET A 228 -14.35 -17.86 20.12
N VAL A 229 -13.58 -18.72 20.79
CA VAL A 229 -13.02 -18.44 22.11
C VAL A 229 -11.97 -17.33 22.05
N ASP A 230 -11.12 -17.30 21.02
CA ASP A 230 -10.14 -16.22 20.81
C ASP A 230 -10.83 -14.87 20.59
N LEU A 231 -11.84 -14.81 19.72
CA LEU A 231 -12.66 -13.61 19.49
C LEU A 231 -13.27 -13.11 20.81
N TRP A 232 -13.88 -14.00 21.59
CA TRP A 232 -14.46 -13.65 22.89
C TRP A 232 -13.41 -13.06 23.85
N ASN A 233 -12.25 -13.72 23.98
CA ASN A 233 -11.19 -13.29 24.90
C ASN A 233 -10.61 -11.94 24.48
N LYS A 234 -10.33 -11.75 23.19
CA LYS A 234 -9.76 -10.50 22.68
C LYS A 234 -10.75 -9.35 22.74
N VAL A 235 -12.04 -9.57 22.46
CA VAL A 235 -13.08 -8.55 22.66
C VAL A 235 -13.25 -8.22 24.14
N SER A 236 -13.23 -9.21 25.03
CA SER A 236 -13.25 -8.95 26.48
C SER A 236 -12.03 -8.14 26.94
N GLY A 237 -10.87 -8.36 26.30
CA GLY A 237 -9.64 -7.63 26.54
C GLY A 237 -9.64 -6.17 26.06
N THR A 238 -10.56 -5.74 25.18
CA THR A 238 -10.64 -4.33 24.75
C THR A 238 -11.22 -3.41 25.82
N GLN A 239 -11.79 -3.96 26.90
CA GLN A 239 -12.45 -3.22 27.99
C GLN A 239 -13.63 -2.34 27.54
N ARG A 240 -14.15 -2.53 26.33
CA ARG A 240 -15.35 -1.86 25.82
C ARG A 240 -16.62 -2.50 26.36
N LEU A 241 -16.96 -2.13 27.61
CA LEU A 241 -18.09 -2.69 28.36
C LEU A 241 -19.41 -2.78 27.57
N PRO A 242 -19.84 -1.76 26.78
CA PRO A 242 -21.09 -1.85 26.03
C PRO A 242 -21.13 -2.99 25.01
N ASN A 243 -20.00 -3.29 24.38
CA ASN A 243 -19.88 -4.36 23.39
C ASN A 243 -19.80 -5.72 24.08
N ILE A 244 -18.98 -5.83 25.13
CA ILE A 244 -18.82 -7.04 25.94
C ILE A 244 -20.16 -7.49 26.51
N GLN A 245 -20.96 -6.59 27.08
CA GLN A 245 -22.27 -6.94 27.63
C GLN A 245 -23.25 -7.47 26.58
N LYS A 246 -23.25 -6.90 25.37
CA LYS A 246 -24.12 -7.37 24.27
C LYS A 246 -23.69 -8.75 23.79
N LEU A 247 -22.39 -8.93 23.56
CA LEU A 247 -21.80 -10.21 23.16
C LEU A 247 -22.01 -11.30 24.22
N HIS A 248 -21.83 -10.98 25.51
CA HIS A 248 -22.02 -11.93 26.61
C HIS A 248 -23.42 -12.54 26.60
N LYS A 249 -24.44 -11.70 26.38
CA LYS A 249 -25.84 -12.13 26.32
C LYS A 249 -26.12 -13.09 25.16
N LEU A 250 -25.35 -12.99 24.08
CA LEU A 250 -25.56 -13.75 22.85
C LEU A 250 -24.70 -15.03 22.80
N LEU A 251 -23.44 -14.96 23.23
CA LEU A 251 -22.42 -16.01 23.05
C LEU A 251 -21.93 -16.64 24.35
N GLY A 252 -22.22 -16.04 25.52
CA GLY A 252 -21.56 -16.43 26.78
C GLY A 252 -21.69 -17.91 27.13
N GLN A 253 -22.86 -18.52 26.90
CA GLN A 253 -23.06 -19.95 27.17
C GLN A 253 -22.30 -20.86 26.18
N GLU A 254 -22.15 -20.44 24.93
CA GLU A 254 -21.49 -21.21 23.87
C GLU A 254 -19.98 -21.22 24.09
N VAL A 255 -19.41 -20.07 24.45
CA VAL A 255 -17.98 -19.95 24.83
C VAL A 255 -17.65 -20.84 26.02
N VAL A 256 -18.49 -20.85 27.07
CA VAL A 256 -18.26 -21.71 28.25
C VAL A 256 -18.28 -23.19 27.87
N LYS A 257 -19.20 -23.62 27.00
CA LYS A 257 -19.25 -25.01 26.51
C LYS A 257 -18.01 -25.37 25.71
N ALA A 258 -17.57 -24.51 24.79
CA ALA A 258 -16.36 -24.72 24.01
C ALA A 258 -15.13 -24.91 24.92
N VAL A 259 -14.93 -24.01 25.89
CA VAL A 259 -13.80 -24.09 26.85
C VAL A 259 -13.84 -25.37 27.69
N GLN A 260 -15.02 -25.85 28.09
CA GLN A 260 -15.17 -27.09 28.86
C GLN A 260 -14.90 -28.34 27.99
N GLY A 261 -15.38 -28.35 26.74
CA GLY A 261 -15.14 -29.44 25.80
C GLY A 261 -13.65 -29.62 25.48
N SER A 262 -12.91 -28.52 25.28
CA SER A 262 -11.46 -28.58 25.02
C SER A 262 -10.66 -29.14 26.22
N ARG A 263 -11.16 -28.99 27.44
CA ARG A 263 -10.51 -29.52 28.66
C ARG A 263 -10.73 -31.03 28.82
N GLN A 264 -11.88 -31.55 28.42
CA GLN A 264 -12.19 -32.99 28.50
C GLN A 264 -11.45 -33.82 27.44
N LEU A 265 -11.12 -33.24 26.27
CA LEU A 265 -10.33 -33.91 25.23
C LEU A 265 -8.83 -34.02 25.56
N LYS A 266 -8.35 -33.28 26.57
CA LYS A 266 -6.95 -33.27 27.02
C LYS A 266 -6.69 -34.14 28.27
N SER A 267 -7.73 -34.78 28.83
CA SER A 267 -7.64 -35.73 29.95
C SER A 267 -7.82 -37.16 29.48
#